data_AF-A0A4R3VXJ6-F1
#
_entry.id   AF-A0A4R3VXJ6-F1
#
_cell.length_a   1.000
_cell.length_b   1.000
_cell.length_c   1.000
_cell.angle_alpha   90.00
_cell.angle_beta   90.00
_cell.angle_gamma   90.00
#
_symmetry.space_group_name_H-M   'P 1'
#
loop_
_entity.id
_entity.type
_entity.pdbx_description
1 polymer ?
#
loop_
_entity_poly.entity_id
_entity_poly.type
_entity_poly.pdbx_seq_one_letter_code
_entity_poly.pdbx_strand_id
1 'polypeptide(L)'
;MLRILNFGKYNENAGPDFEFAKIELGQQTWIGNIEIHWSSSEWYQHKHQLDARYNTTILHFVWHHTDTQPTYRKDGTIIPTLELQHFVHPALLTKYQYLMEQEAWLPCEKQLPFIDPFQKINWLDRIIVERLE
;
A
#
# COMPACT_ATOMS: atom_id res chain seq x y z
N MET A 1 -7.57 -11.97 14.04
CA MET A 1 -6.78 -11.99 12.79
C MET A 1 -7.28 -10.86 11.90
N LEU A 2 -6.38 -10.13 11.23
CA LEU A 2 -6.71 -9.12 10.22
C LEU A 2 -6.71 -9.78 8.84
N ARG A 3 -7.74 -9.53 8.04
CA ARG A 3 -7.79 -9.89 6.62
C ARG A 3 -8.31 -8.72 5.81
N ILE A 4 -7.63 -8.39 4.73
CA ILE A 4 -8.12 -7.40 3.77
C ILE A 4 -9.01 -8.13 2.77
N LEU A 5 -10.30 -7.78 2.74
CA LEU A 5 -11.27 -8.35 1.81
C LEU A 5 -11.33 -7.51 0.52
N ASN A 6 -11.18 -6.20 0.64
CA ASN A 6 -11.05 -5.25 -0.46
C ASN A 6 -10.29 -4.01 0.03
N PHE A 7 -9.28 -3.55 -0.71
CA PHE A 7 -8.54 -2.33 -0.36
C PHE A 7 -9.34 -1.04 -0.58
N GLY A 8 -10.46 -1.12 -1.28
CA GLY A 8 -11.27 0.04 -1.63
C GLY A 8 -10.78 0.72 -2.91
N LYS A 9 -11.08 2.00 -3.04
CA LYS A 9 -10.72 2.82 -4.19
C LYS A 9 -9.63 3.81 -3.79
N TYR A 10 -8.59 3.93 -4.60
CA TYR A 10 -7.56 4.96 -4.40
C TYR A 10 -8.21 6.34 -4.47
N ASN A 11 -7.90 7.18 -3.48
CA ASN A 11 -8.42 8.54 -3.37
C ASN A 11 -7.40 9.53 -3.92
N GLU A 12 -7.80 10.30 -4.92
CA GLU A 12 -6.98 11.36 -5.53
C GLU A 12 -7.29 12.75 -4.94
N ASN A 13 -8.24 12.83 -4.00
CA ASN A 13 -8.67 14.05 -3.34
C ASN A 13 -8.18 14.10 -1.89
N ALA A 14 -8.47 15.21 -1.21
CA ALA A 14 -8.10 15.35 0.18
C ALA A 14 -8.93 14.42 1.10
N GLY A 15 -8.24 13.69 1.98
CA GLY A 15 -8.82 12.69 2.87
C GLY A 15 -7.92 11.46 2.93
N PRO A 16 -8.42 10.33 3.43
CA PRO A 16 -7.62 9.11 3.51
C PRO A 16 -7.19 8.57 2.14
N ASP A 17 -6.06 7.86 2.07
CA ASP A 17 -5.50 7.33 0.82
C ASP A 17 -6.42 6.38 0.04
N PHE A 18 -7.22 5.57 0.75
CA PHE A 18 -8.20 4.68 0.14
C PHE A 18 -9.57 4.80 0.79
N GLU A 19 -10.61 4.87 -0.03
CA GLU A 19 -12.00 4.95 0.39
C GLU A 19 -12.74 3.61 0.22
N PHE A 20 -13.72 3.35 1.10
CA PHE A 20 -14.62 2.18 1.02
C PHE A 20 -13.90 0.81 1.03
N ALA A 21 -12.76 0.74 1.71
CA ALA A 21 -12.10 -0.52 2.02
C ALA A 21 -13.01 -1.42 2.87
N LYS A 22 -12.82 -2.72 2.71
CA LYS A 22 -13.51 -3.76 3.48
C LYS A 22 -12.48 -4.69 4.10
N ILE A 23 -12.48 -4.75 5.43
CA ILE A 23 -11.56 -5.61 6.19
C ILE A 23 -12.32 -6.49 7.16
N GLU A 24 -11.73 -7.61 7.53
CA GLU A 24 -12.18 -8.46 8.63
C GLU A 24 -11.16 -8.37 9.77
N LEU A 25 -11.64 -7.96 10.94
CA LEU A 25 -10.87 -7.87 12.18
C LEU A 25 -11.54 -8.74 13.24
N GLY A 26 -10.93 -9.88 13.53
CA GLY A 26 -11.54 -10.88 14.42
C GLY A 26 -12.73 -11.55 13.73
N GLN A 27 -13.93 -11.38 14.27
CA GLN A 27 -15.20 -11.89 13.69
C GLN A 27 -16.05 -10.77 13.07
N GLN A 28 -15.53 -9.54 13.05
CA GLN A 28 -16.27 -8.36 12.58
C GLN A 28 -15.75 -7.92 11.22
N THR A 29 -16.68 -7.61 10.32
CA THR A 29 -16.39 -6.95 9.04
C THR A 29 -16.56 -5.45 9.22
N TRP A 30 -15.54 -4.70 8.81
CA TRP A 30 -15.51 -3.24 8.84
C TRP A 30 -15.52 -2.71 7.40
N ILE A 31 -16.26 -1.61 7.19
CA ILE A 31 -16.25 -0.83 5.95
C ILE A 31 -15.87 0.59 6.32
N GLY A 32 -14.89 1.16 5.63
CA GLY A 32 -14.37 2.49 5.92
C GLY A 32 -13.13 2.78 5.09
N ASN A 33 -12.26 3.64 5.59
CA ASN A 33 -11.11 4.15 4.84
C ASN A 33 -9.80 3.56 5.35
N ILE A 34 -8.78 3.55 4.51
CA ILE A 34 -7.41 3.17 4.86
C ILE A 34 -6.52 4.38 4.66
N GLU A 35 -5.64 4.63 5.63
CA GLU A 35 -4.59 5.65 5.54
C GLU A 35 -3.22 4.97 5.60
N ILE A 36 -2.25 5.50 4.88
CA ILE A 36 -0.88 4.99 4.81
C ILE A 36 0.10 6.11 5.13
N HIS A 37 1.04 5.85 6.04
CA HIS A 37 2.12 6.78 6.35
C HIS A 37 3.46 6.06 6.41
N TRP A 38 4.55 6.81 6.39
CA TRP A 38 5.86 6.23 6.67
C TRP A 38 5.99 5.87 8.16
N SER A 39 5.55 6.77 9.05
CA SER A 39 5.53 6.50 10.49
C SER A 39 4.15 6.72 11.11
N SER A 40 3.89 6.09 12.26
CA SER A 40 2.66 6.36 13.03
C SER A 40 2.55 7.84 13.44
N SER A 41 3.69 8.49 13.70
CA SER A 41 3.72 9.87 14.22
C SER A 41 3.21 10.90 13.21
N GLU A 42 3.25 10.57 11.92
CA GLU A 42 2.80 11.45 10.83
C GLU A 42 1.30 11.74 10.91
N TRP A 43 0.52 10.84 11.51
CA TRP A 43 -0.90 11.09 11.79
C TRP A 43 -1.10 12.41 12.55
N TYR A 44 -0.27 12.63 13.58
CA TYR A 44 -0.34 13.82 14.42
C TYR A 44 0.34 15.04 13.79
N GLN A 45 1.44 14.82 13.05
CA GLN A 45 2.15 15.88 12.33
C GLN A 45 1.27 16.51 11.25
N HIS A 46 0.49 15.70 10.54
CA HIS A 46 -0.48 16.13 9.54
C HIS A 46 -1.81 16.62 10.13
N LYS A 47 -1.98 16.52 11.46
CA LYS A 47 -3.17 16.95 12.21
C LYS A 47 -4.45 16.16 11.84
N HIS A 48 -4.31 14.92 11.38
CA HIS A 48 -5.44 14.07 11.00
C HIS A 48 -6.37 13.78 12.18
N GLN A 49 -5.85 13.72 13.40
CA GLN A 49 -6.62 13.61 14.63
C GLN A 49 -7.61 14.76 14.87
N LEU A 50 -7.45 15.90 14.17
CA LEU A 50 -8.34 17.06 14.29
C LEU A 50 -9.33 17.17 13.13
N ASP A 51 -9.13 16.38 12.08
CA ASP A 51 -9.84 16.47 10.81
C ASP A 51 -10.92 15.38 10.69
N ALA A 52 -12.16 15.82 10.49
CA ALA A 52 -13.31 14.93 10.44
C ALA A 52 -13.28 13.96 9.24
N ARG A 53 -12.53 14.27 8.17
CA ARG A 53 -12.38 13.40 7.00
C ARG A 53 -11.74 12.04 7.32
N TYR A 54 -10.97 11.98 8.40
CA TYR A 54 -10.26 10.78 8.83
C TYR A 54 -11.00 9.97 9.91
N ASN A 55 -12.20 10.41 10.33
CA ASN A 55 -12.98 9.70 11.35
C ASN A 55 -13.45 8.31 10.89
N THR A 56 -13.51 8.07 9.58
CA THR A 56 -13.91 6.78 9.01
C THR A 56 -12.72 5.88 8.68
N THR A 57 -11.49 6.27 9.05
CA THR A 57 -10.31 5.42 8.87
C THR A 57 -10.40 4.19 9.77
N ILE A 58 -10.50 3.01 9.17
CA ILE A 58 -10.66 1.71 9.86
C ILE A 58 -9.35 0.96 10.04
N LEU A 59 -8.31 1.36 9.30
CA LEU A 59 -6.97 0.77 9.38
C LEU A 59 -5.94 1.82 8.95
N HIS A 60 -4.87 1.94 9.73
CA HIS A 60 -3.72 2.80 9.42
C HIS A 60 -2.51 1.90 9.13
N PHE A 61 -2.05 1.88 7.89
CA PHE A 61 -0.79 1.22 7.57
C PHE A 61 0.37 2.19 7.82
N VAL A 62 1.42 1.70 8.45
CA VAL A 62 2.67 2.45 8.63
C VAL A 62 3.84 1.61 8.16
N TRP A 63 4.87 2.24 7.60
CA TRP A 63 6.12 1.51 7.36
C TRP A 63 6.76 1.11 8.69
N HIS A 64 6.91 2.05 9.61
CA HIS A 64 7.54 1.86 10.91
C HIS A 64 6.68 2.46 12.03
N HIS A 65 6.46 1.71 13.12
CA HIS A 65 5.72 2.23 14.27
C HIS A 65 6.67 2.93 15.24
N THR A 66 6.61 4.25 15.30
CA THR A 66 7.56 5.08 16.08
C THR A 66 7.06 5.43 17.47
N ASP A 67 5.75 5.43 17.69
CA ASP A 67 5.16 5.95 18.91
C ASP A 67 4.86 4.84 19.91
N THR A 68 5.07 5.15 21.19
CA THR A 68 4.63 4.29 22.30
C THR A 68 3.12 4.36 22.53
N GLN A 69 2.43 5.31 21.88
CA GLN A 69 1.00 5.54 22.05
C GLN A 69 0.22 5.11 20.79
N PRO A 70 -1.03 4.62 20.97
CA PRO A 70 -1.91 4.32 19.85
C PRO A 70 -2.23 5.56 19.00
N THR A 71 -2.58 5.33 17.73
CA THR A 71 -3.17 6.36 16.87
C THR A 71 -4.64 6.55 17.23
N TYR A 72 -5.05 7.79 17.48
CA TYR A 72 -6.44 8.12 17.82
C TYR A 72 -7.14 8.91 16.72
N ARG A 73 -8.42 8.57 16.50
CA ARG A 73 -9.35 9.42 15.76
C ARG A 73 -9.74 10.64 16.60
N LYS A 74 -10.44 11.59 15.96
CA LYS A 74 -10.94 12.79 16.63
C LYS A 74 -11.87 12.52 17.80
N ASP A 75 -12.64 11.43 17.74
CA ASP A 75 -13.56 11.01 18.82
C ASP A 75 -12.86 10.26 19.97
N GLY A 76 -11.53 10.13 19.92
CA GLY A 76 -10.72 9.42 20.92
C GLY A 76 -10.71 7.90 20.75
N THR A 77 -11.36 7.35 19.72
CA THR A 77 -11.27 5.91 19.42
C THR A 77 -9.93 5.55 18.80
N ILE A 78 -9.41 4.37 19.13
CA ILE A 78 -8.15 3.87 18.58
C ILE A 78 -8.36 3.42 17.14
N ILE A 79 -7.41 3.77 16.28
CA ILE A 79 -7.29 3.23 14.94
C ILE A 79 -6.41 1.99 15.01
N PRO A 80 -6.86 0.83 14.51
CA PRO A 80 -5.98 -0.31 14.30
C PRO A 80 -4.83 0.11 13.37
N THR A 81 -3.59 0.00 13.85
CA THR A 81 -2.39 0.35 13.09
C THR A 81 -1.60 -0.91 12.78
N LEU A 82 -1.25 -1.12 11.50
CA LEU A 82 -0.41 -2.24 11.08
C LEU A 82 0.93 -1.73 10.54
N GLU A 83 1.99 -2.23 11.15
CA GLU A 83 3.36 -1.97 10.74
C GLU A 83 3.80 -2.93 9.63
N LEU A 84 4.16 -2.37 8.47
CA LEU A 84 4.44 -3.11 7.25
C LEU A 84 5.89 -3.61 7.15
N GLN A 85 6.86 -2.98 7.83
CA GLN A 85 8.27 -3.36 7.70
C GLN A 85 8.54 -4.85 7.99
N HIS A 86 7.73 -5.47 8.86
CA HIS A 86 7.87 -6.89 9.22
C HIS A 86 7.29 -7.85 8.17
N PHE A 87 6.46 -7.36 7.25
CA PHE A 87 5.84 -8.14 6.18
C PHE A 87 6.56 -7.97 4.84
N VAL A 88 7.46 -6.99 4.72
CA VAL A 88 8.20 -6.71 3.50
C VAL A 88 9.58 -7.35 3.56
N HIS A 89 9.82 -8.30 2.67
CA HIS A 89 11.09 -8.98 2.60
C HIS A 89 12.21 -8.00 2.18
N PRO A 90 13.34 -7.91 2.91
CA PRO A 90 14.40 -6.93 2.62
C PRO A 90 14.93 -6.95 1.18
N ALA A 91 15.02 -8.15 0.57
CA ALA A 91 15.43 -8.30 -0.82
C ALA A 91 14.54 -7.52 -1.82
N LEU A 92 13.27 -7.28 -1.50
CA LEU A 92 12.38 -6.47 -2.34
C LEU A 92 12.85 -5.01 -2.33
N LEU A 93 13.21 -4.46 -1.17
CA LEU A 93 13.71 -3.10 -1.03
C LEU A 93 15.05 -2.93 -1.76
N THR A 94 15.96 -3.88 -1.58
CA THR A 94 17.25 -3.89 -2.31
C THR A 94 17.03 -3.93 -3.82
N LYS A 95 16.10 -4.78 -4.29
CA LYS A 95 15.78 -4.86 -5.73
C LYS A 95 15.15 -3.56 -6.23
N TYR A 96 14.24 -2.96 -5.46
CA TYR A 96 13.63 -1.69 -5.80
C TYR A 96 14.69 -0.59 -5.94
N GLN A 97 15.56 -0.45 -4.93
CA GLN A 97 16.64 0.53 -4.96
C GLN A 97 17.56 0.32 -6.16
N TYR A 98 17.99 -0.92 -6.40
CA TYR A 98 18.80 -1.27 -7.56
C TYR A 98 18.16 -0.81 -8.88
N LEU A 99 16.86 -1.05 -9.07
CA LEU A 99 16.13 -0.65 -10.27
C LEU A 99 16.00 0.89 -10.38
N MET A 100 15.70 1.58 -9.28
CA MET A 100 15.57 3.04 -9.26
C MET A 100 16.88 3.77 -9.56
N GLU A 101 18.01 3.15 -9.26
CA GLU A 101 19.36 3.69 -9.50
C GLU A 101 19.91 3.34 -10.90
N GLN A 102 19.19 2.57 -11.72
CA GLN A 102 19.66 2.27 -13.08
C GLN A 102 19.44 3.46 -14.02
N GLU A 103 20.49 3.86 -14.74
CA GLU A 103 20.42 4.85 -15.84
C GLU A 103 19.92 4.26 -17.17
N ALA A 104 19.76 2.93 -17.23
CA ALA A 104 19.26 2.25 -18.41
C ALA A 104 17.86 2.74 -18.78
N TRP A 105 17.56 2.79 -20.09
CA TRP A 105 16.22 3.16 -20.57
C TRP A 105 15.13 2.26 -19.99
N LEU A 106 15.43 0.96 -19.85
CA LEU A 106 14.62 0.01 -19.11
C LEU A 106 15.45 -0.51 -17.92
N PRO A 107 15.11 -0.13 -16.66
CA PRO A 107 15.88 -0.53 -15.48
C PRO A 107 16.11 -2.04 -15.31
N CYS A 108 15.19 -2.86 -15.81
CA CYS A 108 15.29 -4.31 -15.76
C CYS A 108 15.85 -4.96 -17.03
N GLU A 109 16.36 -4.21 -18.02
CA GLU A 109 16.79 -4.75 -19.33
C GLU A 109 17.81 -5.88 -19.21
N LYS A 110 18.71 -5.79 -18.22
CA LYS A 110 19.73 -6.82 -17.94
C LYS A 110 19.13 -8.15 -17.50
N GLN A 111 17.85 -8.17 -17.11
CA GLN A 111 17.12 -9.39 -16.75
C GLN A 111 16.55 -10.12 -17.99
N LEU A 112 16.39 -9.43 -19.12
CA LEU A 112 15.81 -10.01 -20.34
C LEU A 112 16.53 -11.26 -20.82
N PRO A 113 17.89 -11.35 -20.84
CA PRO A 113 18.58 -12.56 -21.28
C PRO A 113 18.24 -13.81 -20.46
N PHE A 114 17.82 -13.66 -19.20
CA PHE A 114 17.50 -14.78 -18.30
C PHE A 114 16.04 -15.26 -18.41
N ILE A 115 15.21 -14.58 -19.20
CA ILE A 115 13.84 -15.00 -19.47
C ILE A 115 13.86 -16.02 -20.62
N ASP A 116 13.13 -17.12 -20.44
CA ASP A 116 13.00 -18.19 -21.43
C ASP A 116 12.48 -17.64 -22.78
N PRO A 117 13.11 -17.97 -23.92
CA PRO A 117 12.68 -17.49 -25.24
C PRO A 117 11.21 -17.80 -25.58
N PHE A 118 10.69 -18.95 -25.15
CA PHE A 118 9.30 -19.33 -25.36
C PHE A 118 8.36 -18.40 -24.57
N GLN A 119 8.73 -18.02 -23.34
CA GLN A 119 7.95 -17.04 -22.57
C GLN A 119 7.93 -15.67 -23.25
N LYS A 120 9.05 -15.23 -23.83
CA LYS A 120 9.12 -13.96 -24.57
C LYS A 120 8.17 -13.94 -25.76
N ILE A 121 8.19 -14.99 -26.59
CA ILE A 121 7.36 -15.09 -27.79
C ILE A 121 5.87 -15.08 -27.41
N ASN A 122 5.46 -15.93 -26.45
CA ASN A 122 4.06 -15.98 -26.01
C ASN A 122 3.56 -14.64 -25.46
N TRP A 123 4.42 -13.90 -24.75
CA TRP A 123 4.05 -12.59 -24.22
C TRP A 123 3.88 -11.53 -25.33
N LEU A 124 4.75 -11.56 -26.35
CA LEU A 124 4.65 -10.69 -27.53
C LEU A 124 3.39 -11.00 -28.35
N ASP A 125 3.09 -12.28 -28.61
CA ASP A 125 1.89 -12.69 -29.34
C ASP A 125 0.62 -12.20 -28.62
N ARG A 126 0.58 -12.33 -27.30
CA ARG A 126 -0.54 -11.84 -26.48
C ARG A 126 -0.72 -10.32 -26.60
N ILE A 127 0.37 -9.54 -26.55
CA ILE A 127 0.28 -8.07 -26.70
C ILE A 127 -0.26 -7.67 -28.07
N ILE A 128 0.14 -8.39 -29.14
CA ILE A 128 -0.35 -8.10 -30.49
C ILE A 128 -1.87 -8.24 -30.53
N VAL A 129 -2.41 -9.30 -29.93
CA VAL A 129 -3.86 -9.51 -29.84
C VAL A 129 -4.53 -8.41 -29.00
N GLU A 130 -4.03 -8.13 -27.80
CA GLU A 130 -4.59 -7.10 -26.90
C GLU A 130 -4.55 -5.68 -27.50
N ARG A 131 -3.67 -5.41 -28.48
CA ARG A 131 -3.61 -4.11 -29.19
C ARG A 131 -4.55 -4.00 -30.38
N LEU A 132 -5.05 -5.11 -30.89
CA LEU A 132 -5.97 -5.14 -32.04
C LEU A 132 -7.45 -5.12 -31.61
N GLU A 133 -7.72 -5.43 -30.34
CA GLU A 133 -9.02 -5.24 -29.66
C GLU A 133 -9.18 -3.81 -29.14
#